data_AF-A0A3P9CAN8-F1
#
_entry.id   AF-A0A3P9CAN8-F1
#
_cell.length_a   1.000
_cell.length_b   1.000
_cell.length_c   1.000
_cell.angle_alpha   90.00
_cell.angle_beta   90.00
_cell.angle_gamma   90.00
#
_symmetry.space_group_name_H-M   'P 1'
#
loop_
_entity.id
_entity.type
_entity.pdbx_description
1 polymer ?
#
loop_
_entity_poly.entity_id
_entity_poly.type
_entity_poly.pdbx_seq_one_letter_code
_entity_poly.pdbx_strand_id
1 'polypeptide(L)'
;MICWHSCKTTKNQGDVVEQLRSASAAQISERRQYLHRILAVTSFLGKQGIPFRGHDEQESTSHNQGNFLECMKLLKTFDPFLKNYSPVSHTTYVSHFSQNDMITSISHEITGNIVKEMKEAKMYSVMADEARDGHTEQLAVCVRFVSCKGHVKECFLGLRKLERFDAQCITDTIEELLQYHTLSDLICVAQSYDGASVMSGAVGGVQARFRQRHPEAVYVHCYAHELNLVLCHTCKAIPAASDFFGLLENVYTFFNTSLVNHTKFKELQKDLGLFASELVQLSNTRWACQVNSIKALLNNISAVLATLEATNTPIAKGILSKLSKPKTVYMLIMFSQLLGTTEGLHRYLQGERLDMGKAVEYKMSVVDTLSKLRTEAAAEEIFEKAMDICGSYNIQIPQGARHKQKRLEGFVLESSCGATPNLTSSAEFRYEIFFPCLDRMLQELADRFSGAGQKIMEGIQACNPSSPTFLSEDALKPIAAHYHVTIKPEELVVAKNFMKRKMEKEDICDITTAFHLLDEDMFPTLKVIFRIALTIPVSSCSCERSFSALRRLHMWLRRTMGQERLNDLAILSIEKEYLDNLDKEKMQDTGEKHCLNWG
;
A
#
# COMPACT_ATOMS: atom_id res chain seq x y z
N MET A 1 44.38 -55.98 37.75
CA MET A 1 44.04 -54.56 38.05
C MET A 1 43.42 -53.82 36.86
N ILE A 2 44.00 -53.84 35.66
CA ILE A 2 43.57 -53.04 34.49
C ILE A 2 42.05 -53.12 34.19
N CYS A 3 41.49 -54.33 34.07
CA CYS A 3 40.06 -54.54 33.77
C CYS A 3 39.10 -53.87 34.78
N TRP A 4 39.50 -53.76 36.05
CA TRP A 4 38.68 -53.13 37.10
C TRP A 4 38.71 -51.60 37.03
N HIS A 5 39.81 -51.01 36.56
CA HIS A 5 39.86 -49.59 36.21
C HIS A 5 38.99 -49.30 34.98
N SER A 6 39.15 -50.09 33.91
CA SER A 6 38.35 -49.94 32.68
C SER A 6 36.84 -50.00 32.97
N CYS A 7 36.37 -50.99 33.73
CA CYS A 7 34.96 -51.10 34.16
C CYS A 7 34.49 -49.92 35.03
N LYS A 8 35.37 -49.32 35.85
CA LYS A 8 35.07 -48.07 36.58
C LYS A 8 34.92 -46.89 35.62
N THR A 9 35.74 -46.81 34.58
CA THR A 9 35.63 -45.78 33.54
C THR A 9 34.33 -45.92 32.76
N THR A 10 33.97 -47.13 32.31
CA THR A 10 32.70 -47.39 31.61
C THR A 10 31.48 -47.02 32.47
N LYS A 11 31.53 -47.28 33.79
CA LYS A 11 30.46 -46.85 34.73
C LYS A 11 30.35 -45.33 34.92
N ASN A 12 31.37 -44.56 34.58
CA ASN A 12 31.38 -43.10 34.70
C ASN A 12 31.20 -42.38 33.35
N GLN A 13 31.41 -43.06 32.22
CA GLN A 13 31.41 -42.47 30.87
C GLN A 13 30.46 -43.16 29.88
N GLY A 14 29.74 -44.20 30.30
CA GLY A 14 28.95 -45.05 29.42
C GLY A 14 29.79 -46.05 28.62
N ASP A 15 29.11 -47.00 27.96
CA ASP A 15 29.73 -47.89 26.98
C ASP A 15 30.14 -47.14 25.68
N VAL A 16 31.01 -47.74 24.86
CA VAL A 16 31.45 -47.18 23.57
C VAL A 16 30.25 -46.82 22.67
N VAL A 17 29.16 -47.59 22.70
CA VAL A 17 27.93 -47.26 21.95
C VAL A 17 27.23 -46.02 22.51
N GLU A 18 27.25 -45.81 23.82
CA GLU A 18 26.70 -44.61 24.48
C GLU A 18 27.61 -43.39 24.26
N GLN A 19 28.92 -43.58 24.24
CA GLN A 19 29.91 -42.55 23.92
C GLN A 19 29.79 -42.12 22.44
N LEU A 20 29.59 -43.05 21.50
CA LEU A 20 29.32 -42.73 20.10
C LEU A 20 27.96 -42.01 19.91
N ARG A 21 26.91 -42.44 20.62
CA ARG A 21 25.60 -41.77 20.58
C ARG A 21 25.64 -40.37 21.18
N SER A 22 26.33 -40.18 22.31
CA SER A 22 26.47 -38.87 22.96
C SER A 22 27.41 -37.93 22.19
N ALA A 23 28.49 -38.45 21.59
CA ALA A 23 29.33 -37.67 20.67
C ALA A 23 28.55 -37.25 19.40
N SER A 24 27.72 -38.14 18.84
CA SER A 24 26.83 -37.80 17.72
C SER A 24 25.80 -36.75 18.12
N ALA A 25 25.15 -36.88 19.28
CA ALA A 25 24.21 -35.88 19.81
C ALA A 25 24.88 -34.53 20.11
N ALA A 26 26.11 -34.52 20.61
CA ALA A 26 26.90 -33.30 20.80
C ALA A 26 27.22 -32.63 19.46
N GLN A 27 27.69 -33.38 18.45
CA GLN A 27 27.94 -32.85 17.11
C GLN A 27 26.67 -32.31 16.43
N ILE A 28 25.51 -32.93 16.65
CA ILE A 28 24.21 -32.42 16.19
C ILE A 28 23.89 -31.09 16.92
N SER A 29 24.03 -31.04 18.25
CA SER A 29 23.83 -29.82 19.05
C SER A 29 24.73 -28.66 18.60
N GLU A 30 26.01 -28.92 18.30
CA GLU A 30 26.94 -27.91 17.78
C GLU A 30 26.53 -27.43 16.37
N ARG A 31 26.17 -28.34 15.46
CA ARG A 31 25.69 -27.98 14.11
C ARG A 31 24.41 -27.14 14.18
N ARG A 32 23.46 -27.52 15.04
CA ARG A 32 22.23 -26.77 15.33
C ARG A 32 22.51 -25.37 15.86
N GLN A 33 23.43 -25.26 16.81
CA GLN A 33 23.90 -23.98 17.33
C GLN A 33 24.55 -23.09 16.26
N TYR A 34 25.32 -23.66 15.34
CA TYR A 34 25.90 -22.93 14.21
C TYR A 34 24.83 -22.46 13.21
N LEU A 35 23.92 -23.36 12.82
CA LEU A 35 22.82 -23.09 11.90
C LEU A 35 21.87 -22.02 12.44
N HIS A 36 21.51 -22.05 13.73
CA HIS A 36 20.69 -21.02 14.38
C HIS A 36 21.27 -19.60 14.21
N ARG A 37 22.59 -19.45 14.28
CA ARG A 37 23.28 -18.15 14.16
C ARG A 37 23.30 -17.65 12.72
N ILE A 38 23.49 -18.57 11.77
CA ILE A 38 23.36 -18.27 10.34
C ILE A 38 21.92 -17.87 9.99
N LEU A 39 20.92 -18.62 10.47
CA LEU A 39 19.50 -18.30 10.31
C LEU A 39 19.15 -16.93 10.90
N ALA A 40 19.75 -16.55 12.04
CA ALA A 40 19.58 -15.22 12.61
C ALA A 40 20.16 -14.09 11.72
N VAL A 41 21.34 -14.29 11.11
CA VAL A 41 21.91 -13.34 10.13
C VAL A 41 21.03 -13.26 8.88
N THR A 42 20.62 -14.40 8.32
CA THR A 42 19.72 -14.47 7.15
C THR A 42 18.39 -13.75 7.42
N SER A 43 17.77 -14.03 8.57
CA SER A 43 16.52 -13.38 9.00
C SER A 43 16.69 -11.87 9.15
N PHE A 44 17.77 -11.43 9.80
CA PHE A 44 18.07 -10.00 9.96
C PHE A 44 18.25 -9.28 8.61
N LEU A 45 19.07 -9.82 7.72
CA LEU A 45 19.34 -9.21 6.42
C LEU A 45 18.08 -9.20 5.54
N GLY A 46 17.30 -10.29 5.52
CA GLY A 46 16.02 -10.37 4.81
C GLY A 46 14.98 -9.36 5.34
N LYS A 47 14.75 -9.33 6.65
CA LYS A 47 13.81 -8.41 7.34
C LYS A 47 14.08 -6.94 7.05
N GLN A 48 15.34 -6.58 6.87
CA GLN A 48 15.78 -5.21 6.58
C GLN A 48 15.96 -4.94 5.07
N GLY A 49 15.87 -5.96 4.21
CA GLY A 49 16.18 -5.86 2.78
C GLY A 49 17.67 -5.64 2.46
N ILE A 50 18.55 -5.83 3.44
CA ILE A 50 19.98 -5.53 3.30
C ILE A 50 20.61 -6.50 2.29
N PRO A 51 21.27 -5.96 1.27
CA PRO A 51 22.34 -7.20 -0.09
C PRO A 51 23.25 -8.16 0.71
N PHE A 52 23.00 -9.47 0.63
CA PHE A 52 23.78 -10.45 1.40
C PHE A 52 25.25 -10.50 0.94
N ARG A 53 25.45 -10.46 -0.38
CA ARG A 53 26.70 -10.78 -1.06
C ARG A 53 27.61 -9.58 -1.30
N GLY A 54 28.91 -9.85 -1.43
CA GLY A 54 29.93 -8.89 -1.82
C GLY A 54 29.97 -8.65 -3.34
N HIS A 55 30.92 -7.82 -3.80
CA HIS A 55 31.33 -7.80 -5.21
C HIS A 55 32.44 -8.83 -5.46
N ASP A 56 33.39 -8.93 -4.53
CA ASP A 56 34.31 -10.05 -4.37
C ASP A 56 34.12 -10.62 -2.95
N GLU A 57 33.99 -11.94 -2.85
CA GLU A 57 33.82 -12.68 -1.59
C GLU A 57 35.09 -13.48 -1.20
N GLN A 58 36.19 -13.35 -1.95
CA GLN A 58 37.47 -14.02 -1.64
C GLN A 58 38.19 -13.37 -0.46
N GLU A 59 38.57 -14.19 0.52
CA GLU A 59 39.24 -13.75 1.76
C GLU A 59 40.66 -13.18 1.51
N SER A 60 41.32 -13.61 0.43
CA SER A 60 42.67 -13.17 0.04
C SER A 60 42.73 -11.81 -0.67
N THR A 61 41.62 -11.31 -1.20
CA THR A 61 41.58 -10.13 -2.09
C THR A 61 40.54 -9.08 -1.70
N SER A 62 39.48 -9.47 -0.97
CA SER A 62 38.38 -8.57 -0.63
C SER A 62 38.47 -8.02 0.79
N HIS A 63 38.52 -6.70 0.91
CA HIS A 63 38.32 -5.99 2.18
C HIS A 63 36.83 -5.89 2.61
N ASN A 64 35.89 -6.41 1.80
CA ASN A 64 34.46 -6.44 2.11
C ASN A 64 33.78 -7.61 1.38
N GLN A 65 33.67 -8.75 2.05
CA GLN A 65 33.09 -9.98 1.50
C GLN A 65 31.55 -9.98 1.49
N GLY A 66 30.91 -8.82 1.71
CA GLY A 66 29.46 -8.69 1.74
C GLY A 66 28.84 -8.88 3.12
N ASN A 67 27.67 -8.26 3.33
CA ASN A 67 27.07 -8.11 4.65
C ASN A 67 26.82 -9.44 5.38
N PHE A 68 26.54 -10.54 4.67
CA PHE A 68 26.37 -11.85 5.29
C PHE A 68 27.67 -12.37 5.93
N LEU A 69 28.78 -12.32 5.18
CA LEU A 69 30.08 -12.78 5.67
C LEU A 69 30.66 -11.82 6.73
N GLU A 70 30.51 -10.50 6.54
CA GLU A 70 30.94 -9.50 7.53
C GLU A 70 30.09 -9.58 8.83
N CYS A 71 28.77 -9.86 8.75
CA CYS A 71 27.96 -10.14 9.94
C CYS A 71 28.41 -11.42 10.67
N MET A 72 28.78 -12.49 9.95
CA MET A 72 29.30 -13.72 10.58
C MET A 72 30.66 -13.50 11.25
N LYS A 73 31.56 -12.71 10.64
CA LYS A 73 32.81 -12.26 11.29
C LYS A 73 32.53 -11.43 12.55
N LEU A 74 31.60 -10.48 12.47
CA LEU A 74 31.21 -9.62 13.59
C LEU A 74 30.61 -10.44 14.74
N LEU A 75 29.73 -11.39 14.46
CA LEU A 75 29.22 -12.31 15.50
C LEU A 75 30.35 -13.13 16.12
N LYS A 76 31.35 -13.57 15.35
CA LYS A 76 32.53 -14.29 15.87
C LYS A 76 33.42 -13.44 16.79
N THR A 77 33.33 -12.10 16.81
CA THR A 77 34.07 -11.31 17.81
C THR A 77 33.39 -11.29 19.19
N PHE A 78 32.08 -11.57 19.26
CA PHE A 78 31.30 -11.56 20.50
C PHE A 78 30.88 -12.95 20.99
N ASP A 79 30.41 -13.83 20.10
CA ASP A 79 29.87 -15.15 20.43
C ASP A 79 30.99 -16.16 20.79
N PRO A 80 31.00 -16.73 22.02
CA PRO A 80 32.05 -17.67 22.44
C PRO A 80 32.03 -19.02 21.70
N PHE A 81 30.87 -19.46 21.20
CA PHE A 81 30.75 -20.70 20.42
C PHE A 81 31.35 -20.50 19.03
N LEU A 82 31.03 -19.41 18.32
CA LEU A 82 31.59 -19.12 16.98
C LEU A 82 33.11 -18.89 16.98
N LYS A 83 33.69 -18.45 18.11
CA LYS A 83 35.15 -18.36 18.27
C LYS A 83 35.82 -19.73 18.17
N ASN A 84 35.27 -20.70 18.88
CA ASN A 84 35.87 -22.02 19.09
C ASN A 84 35.39 -23.06 18.06
N TYR A 85 34.21 -22.87 17.47
CA TYR A 85 33.65 -23.74 16.44
C TYR A 85 34.30 -23.48 15.07
N SER A 86 34.83 -24.56 14.49
CA SER A 86 35.30 -24.62 13.11
C SER A 86 34.40 -25.58 12.33
N PRO A 87 33.60 -25.11 11.36
CA PRO A 87 32.79 -26.00 10.54
C PRO A 87 33.68 -26.95 9.73
N VAL A 88 33.21 -28.19 9.53
CA VAL A 88 33.88 -29.17 8.66
C VAL A 88 33.86 -28.67 7.21
N SER A 89 34.86 -29.04 6.40
CA SER A 89 35.17 -28.46 5.08
C SER A 89 34.02 -28.36 4.07
N HIS A 90 32.97 -29.16 4.22
CA HIS A 90 31.80 -29.18 3.33
C HIS A 90 30.50 -28.70 3.99
N THR A 91 30.53 -28.35 5.29
CA THR A 91 29.35 -27.93 6.08
C THR A 91 29.52 -26.51 6.62
N THR A 92 30.09 -25.61 5.81
CA THR A 92 30.31 -24.21 6.20
C THR A 92 29.04 -23.38 6.13
N TYR A 93 28.05 -23.76 5.32
CA TYR A 93 26.73 -23.11 5.19
C TYR A 93 26.74 -21.61 4.83
N VAL A 94 27.91 -21.01 4.60
CA VAL A 94 28.04 -19.59 4.21
C VAL A 94 27.93 -19.35 2.71
N SER A 95 27.91 -20.43 1.91
CA SER A 95 27.94 -20.35 0.45
C SER A 95 26.74 -19.61 -0.12
N HIS A 96 26.91 -19.04 -1.32
CA HIS A 96 25.84 -18.28 -1.96
C HIS A 96 24.60 -19.13 -2.31
N PHE A 97 24.76 -20.45 -2.46
CA PHE A 97 23.67 -21.43 -2.57
C PHE A 97 22.98 -21.64 -1.23
N SER A 98 23.73 -21.95 -0.17
CA SER A 98 23.20 -22.11 1.19
C SER A 98 22.40 -20.88 1.66
N GLN A 99 22.85 -19.67 1.29
CA GLN A 99 22.12 -18.42 1.52
C GLN A 99 20.77 -18.35 0.76
N ASN A 100 20.63 -18.96 -0.42
CA ASN A 100 19.33 -19.10 -1.09
C ASN A 100 18.46 -20.08 -0.31
N ASP A 101 18.97 -21.29 -0.05
CA ASP A 101 18.22 -22.40 0.55
C ASP A 101 17.58 -22.01 1.88
N MET A 102 18.30 -21.23 2.70
CA MET A 102 17.79 -20.68 3.96
C MET A 102 16.72 -19.61 3.77
N ILE A 103 16.87 -18.72 2.79
CA ILE A 103 15.88 -17.68 2.49
C ILE A 103 14.57 -18.33 2.02
N THR A 104 14.65 -19.31 1.13
CA THR A 104 13.50 -20.09 0.65
C THR A 104 12.90 -20.95 1.75
N SER A 105 13.71 -21.56 2.63
CA SER A 105 13.21 -22.28 3.81
C SER A 105 12.44 -21.35 4.78
N ILE A 106 12.99 -20.18 5.09
CA ILE A 106 12.32 -19.19 5.95
C ILE A 106 11.05 -18.66 5.28
N SER A 107 11.08 -18.42 3.97
CA SER A 107 9.91 -18.01 3.16
C SER A 107 8.78 -19.05 3.24
N HIS A 108 9.10 -20.33 3.04
CA HIS A 108 8.13 -21.43 3.16
C HIS A 108 7.57 -21.59 4.57
N GLU A 109 8.37 -21.41 5.63
CA GLU A 109 7.86 -21.43 7.01
C GLU A 109 6.95 -20.23 7.32
N ILE A 110 7.25 -19.03 6.80
CA ILE A 110 6.35 -17.86 6.91
C ILE A 110 5.01 -18.14 6.23
N THR A 111 5.05 -18.48 4.94
CA THR A 111 3.83 -18.65 4.15
C THR A 111 3.06 -19.89 4.58
N GLY A 112 3.73 -20.94 5.07
CA GLY A 112 3.09 -22.10 5.68
C GLY A 112 2.28 -21.74 6.95
N ASN A 113 2.79 -20.84 7.79
CA ASN A 113 2.04 -20.34 8.95
C ASN A 113 0.85 -19.45 8.54
N ILE A 114 1.01 -18.59 7.52
CA ILE A 114 -0.10 -17.80 6.95
C ILE A 114 -1.20 -18.72 6.41
N VAL A 115 -0.83 -19.69 5.57
CA VAL A 115 -1.75 -20.70 4.97
C VAL A 115 -2.45 -21.53 6.05
N LYS A 116 -1.76 -21.86 7.16
CA LYS A 116 -2.37 -22.55 8.31
C LYS A 116 -3.46 -21.68 8.95
N GLU A 117 -3.21 -20.41 9.23
CA GLU A 117 -4.23 -19.52 9.79
C GLU A 117 -5.40 -19.30 8.82
N MET A 118 -5.16 -19.25 7.51
CA MET A 118 -6.23 -19.18 6.50
C MET A 118 -7.11 -20.44 6.51
N LYS A 119 -6.52 -21.64 6.67
CA LYS A 119 -7.27 -22.90 6.78
C LYS A 119 -8.05 -23.00 8.08
N GLU A 120 -7.57 -22.39 9.17
CA GLU A 120 -8.35 -22.22 10.41
C GLU A 120 -9.51 -21.21 10.22
N ALA A 121 -9.29 -20.13 9.46
CA ALA A 121 -10.29 -19.11 9.15
C ALA A 121 -11.39 -19.56 8.18
N LYS A 122 -11.09 -20.54 7.30
CA LYS A 122 -11.95 -21.15 6.26
C LYS A 122 -12.39 -20.24 5.12
N MET A 123 -12.34 -18.92 5.32
CA MET A 123 -12.69 -17.89 4.34
C MET A 123 -11.59 -16.84 4.24
N TYR A 124 -11.39 -16.31 3.02
CA TYR A 124 -10.42 -15.26 2.75
C TYR A 124 -10.90 -14.38 1.59
N SER A 125 -10.25 -13.23 1.40
CA SER A 125 -10.34 -12.43 0.19
C SER A 125 -8.99 -12.34 -0.48
N VAL A 126 -8.96 -12.35 -1.81
CA VAL A 126 -7.73 -12.09 -2.59
C VAL A 126 -7.61 -10.59 -2.89
N MET A 127 -6.38 -10.08 -2.95
CA MET A 127 -6.09 -8.74 -3.41
C MET A 127 -4.89 -8.79 -4.35
N ALA A 128 -4.93 -8.05 -5.45
CA ALA A 128 -3.77 -7.93 -6.33
C ALA A 128 -3.61 -6.51 -6.87
N ASP A 129 -2.37 -6.18 -7.20
CA ASP A 129 -1.95 -4.93 -7.83
C ASP A 129 -0.78 -5.24 -8.79
N GLU A 130 -0.68 -4.47 -9.87
CA GLU A 130 0.36 -4.64 -10.90
C GLU A 130 1.31 -3.45 -10.87
N ALA A 131 2.61 -3.73 -10.84
CA ALA A 131 3.60 -2.67 -10.99
C ALA A 131 4.84 -3.09 -11.79
N ARG A 132 5.37 -2.11 -12.49
CA ARG A 132 6.60 -2.20 -13.27
C ARG A 132 7.84 -2.19 -12.37
N ASP A 133 8.63 -3.24 -12.45
CA ASP A 133 9.97 -3.33 -11.87
C ASP A 133 11.04 -3.29 -12.98
N GLY A 134 11.40 -2.07 -13.38
CA GLY A 134 12.36 -1.81 -14.45
C GLY A 134 11.82 -2.17 -15.84
N HIS A 135 12.06 -3.42 -16.26
CA HIS A 135 11.66 -3.98 -17.55
C HIS A 135 10.81 -5.25 -17.44
N THR A 136 10.61 -5.78 -16.23
CA THR A 136 9.63 -6.82 -15.93
C THR A 136 8.48 -6.21 -15.17
N GLU A 137 7.27 -6.76 -15.34
CA GLU A 137 6.10 -6.30 -14.60
C GLU A 137 5.59 -7.43 -13.72
N GLN A 138 5.17 -7.06 -12.53
CA GLN A 138 5.05 -7.93 -11.38
C GLN A 138 3.64 -7.82 -10.82
N LEU A 139 2.98 -8.95 -10.63
CA LEU A 139 1.73 -9.06 -9.91
C LEU A 139 2.07 -9.36 -8.44
N ALA A 140 1.72 -8.45 -7.54
CA ALA A 140 1.79 -8.67 -6.11
C ALA A 140 0.43 -9.15 -5.61
N VAL A 141 0.39 -10.34 -4.99
CA VAL A 141 -0.85 -10.91 -4.45
C VAL A 141 -0.79 -10.90 -2.93
N CYS A 142 -1.81 -10.30 -2.32
CA CYS A 142 -2.06 -10.35 -0.88
C CYS A 142 -3.39 -11.05 -0.61
N VAL A 143 -3.59 -11.48 0.64
CA VAL A 143 -4.80 -12.13 1.13
C VAL A 143 -5.28 -11.45 2.41
N ARG A 144 -6.59 -11.27 2.55
CA ARG A 144 -7.23 -10.75 3.77
C ARG A 144 -8.09 -11.83 4.40
N PHE A 145 -7.99 -12.03 5.71
CA PHE A 145 -8.79 -13.02 6.45
C PHE A 145 -8.97 -12.61 7.91
N VAL A 146 -9.94 -13.22 8.60
CA VAL A 146 -10.12 -13.09 10.05
C VAL A 146 -9.54 -14.32 10.73
N SER A 147 -8.44 -14.11 11.47
CA SER A 147 -7.78 -15.17 12.26
C SER A 147 -8.71 -15.80 13.30
N CYS A 148 -8.36 -16.99 13.80
CA CYS A 148 -9.11 -17.69 14.86
C CYS A 148 -9.27 -16.88 16.16
N LYS A 149 -8.43 -15.85 16.38
CA LYS A 149 -8.52 -14.90 17.50
C LYS A 149 -9.48 -13.72 17.26
N GLY A 150 -10.09 -13.64 16.08
CA GLY A 150 -10.99 -12.54 15.68
C GLY A 150 -10.29 -11.31 15.10
N HIS A 151 -8.97 -11.31 14.97
CA HIS A 151 -8.24 -10.20 14.37
C HIS A 151 -8.22 -10.34 12.84
N VAL A 152 -8.58 -9.25 12.14
CA VAL A 152 -8.33 -9.09 10.70
C VAL A 152 -6.82 -9.09 10.46
N LYS A 153 -6.39 -9.85 9.44
CA LYS A 153 -5.04 -9.84 8.90
C LYS A 153 -5.09 -9.56 7.41
N GLU A 154 -4.12 -8.79 6.93
CA GLU A 154 -3.75 -8.70 5.52
C GLU A 154 -2.30 -9.20 5.42
N CYS A 155 -2.07 -10.22 4.60
CA CYS A 155 -0.76 -10.86 4.45
C CYS A 155 -0.36 -10.89 2.97
N PHE A 156 0.90 -10.62 2.68
CA PHE A 156 1.49 -10.78 1.36
C PHE A 156 1.76 -12.27 1.09
N LEU A 157 1.16 -12.80 0.02
CA LEU A 157 1.24 -14.23 -0.34
C LEU A 157 2.41 -14.50 -1.29
N GLY A 158 2.69 -13.60 -2.23
CA GLY A 158 3.82 -13.71 -3.13
C GLY A 158 3.81 -12.74 -4.31
N LEU A 159 4.89 -12.79 -5.08
CA LEU A 159 5.09 -12.04 -6.32
C LEU A 159 5.24 -12.99 -7.51
N ARG A 160 4.57 -12.66 -8.61
CA ARG A 160 4.69 -13.38 -9.87
C ARG A 160 4.97 -12.40 -11.02
N LYS A 161 5.98 -12.72 -11.82
CA LYS A 161 6.30 -12.00 -13.07
C LYS A 161 5.19 -12.31 -14.07
N LEU A 162 4.55 -11.27 -14.61
CA LEU A 162 3.61 -11.43 -15.72
C LEU A 162 4.36 -11.52 -17.06
N GLU A 163 3.87 -12.38 -17.96
CA GLU A 163 4.34 -12.44 -19.35
C GLU A 163 3.44 -11.65 -20.30
N ARG A 164 2.16 -11.47 -19.93
CA ARG A 164 1.16 -10.69 -20.66
C ARG A 164 0.24 -9.96 -19.68
N PHE A 165 -0.28 -8.83 -20.13
CA PHE A 165 -1.20 -7.94 -19.41
C PHE A 165 -2.66 -8.18 -19.82
N ASP A 166 -2.96 -9.40 -20.26
CA ASP A 166 -4.32 -9.80 -20.59
C ASP A 166 -5.00 -10.42 -19.37
N ALA A 167 -6.30 -10.17 -19.23
CA ALA A 167 -7.06 -10.60 -18.07
C ALA A 167 -7.07 -12.12 -17.85
N GLN A 168 -6.81 -12.94 -18.88
CA GLN A 168 -6.68 -14.38 -18.70
C GLN A 168 -5.35 -14.72 -18.01
N CYS A 169 -4.24 -14.18 -18.51
CA CYS A 169 -2.90 -14.34 -17.91
C CYS A 169 -2.87 -13.93 -16.44
N ILE A 170 -3.49 -12.80 -16.09
CA ILE A 170 -3.52 -12.31 -14.70
C ILE A 170 -4.41 -13.22 -13.82
N THR A 171 -5.60 -13.62 -14.29
CA THR A 171 -6.47 -14.54 -13.55
C THR A 171 -5.77 -15.88 -13.29
N ASP A 172 -5.13 -16.45 -14.31
CA ASP A 172 -4.41 -17.72 -14.19
C ASP A 172 -3.20 -17.60 -13.25
N THR A 173 -2.46 -16.48 -13.29
CA THR A 173 -1.33 -16.22 -12.37
C THR A 173 -1.76 -16.17 -10.89
N ILE A 174 -2.95 -15.62 -10.59
CA ILE A 174 -3.52 -15.61 -9.23
C ILE A 174 -3.91 -17.03 -8.82
N GLU A 175 -4.55 -17.77 -9.70
CA GLU A 175 -5.08 -19.12 -9.44
C GLU A 175 -3.95 -20.15 -9.27
N GLU A 176 -2.90 -20.08 -10.09
CA GLU A 176 -1.68 -20.89 -9.92
C GLU A 176 -1.02 -20.64 -8.55
N LEU A 177 -1.00 -19.39 -8.06
CA LEU A 177 -0.46 -19.05 -6.74
C LEU A 177 -1.35 -19.61 -5.61
N LEU A 178 -2.68 -19.47 -5.72
CA LEU A 178 -3.63 -20.02 -4.73
C LEU A 178 -3.58 -21.56 -4.70
N GLN A 179 -3.45 -22.21 -5.86
CA GLN A 179 -3.30 -23.66 -5.99
C GLN A 179 -1.97 -24.14 -5.41
N TYR A 180 -0.86 -23.45 -5.73
CA TYR A 180 0.48 -23.76 -5.17
C TYR A 180 0.49 -23.71 -3.63
N HIS A 181 -0.24 -22.77 -3.04
CA HIS A 181 -0.41 -22.68 -1.59
C HIS A 181 -1.53 -23.57 -1.02
N THR A 182 -2.18 -24.41 -1.83
CA THR A 182 -3.29 -25.30 -1.45
C THR A 182 -4.46 -24.58 -0.77
N LEU A 183 -4.85 -23.44 -1.34
CA LEU A 183 -5.93 -22.56 -0.88
C LEU A 183 -7.24 -22.72 -1.68
N SER A 184 -7.23 -23.49 -2.78
CA SER A 184 -8.37 -23.68 -3.68
C SER A 184 -9.62 -24.30 -3.02
N ASP A 185 -9.45 -25.03 -1.92
CA ASP A 185 -10.55 -25.63 -1.14
C ASP A 185 -11.23 -24.63 -0.18
N LEU A 186 -10.71 -23.41 -0.06
CA LEU A 186 -11.22 -22.37 0.84
C LEU A 186 -12.12 -21.37 0.10
N ILE A 187 -13.13 -20.84 0.79
CA ILE A 187 -14.08 -19.90 0.18
C ILE A 187 -13.43 -18.52 0.03
N CYS A 188 -13.25 -18.10 -1.23
CA CYS A 188 -12.85 -16.74 -1.54
C CYS A 188 -14.09 -15.82 -1.54
N VAL A 189 -14.27 -15.01 -0.50
CA VAL A 189 -15.48 -14.18 -0.32
C VAL A 189 -15.40 -12.86 -1.09
N ALA A 190 -14.21 -12.31 -1.31
CA ALA A 190 -14.04 -11.12 -2.13
C ALA A 190 -12.69 -11.07 -2.84
N GLN A 191 -12.61 -10.19 -3.84
CA GLN A 191 -11.43 -9.92 -4.64
C GLN A 191 -11.27 -8.41 -4.80
N SER A 192 -10.05 -7.87 -4.64
CA SER A 192 -9.80 -6.43 -4.78
C SER A 192 -8.61 -6.08 -5.67
N TYR A 193 -8.90 -5.25 -6.66
CA TYR A 193 -7.98 -4.80 -7.71
C TYR A 193 -8.15 -3.30 -7.99
N ASP A 194 -7.36 -2.78 -8.92
CA ASP A 194 -7.45 -1.42 -9.45
C ASP A 194 -8.63 -1.24 -10.44
N GLY A 195 -8.76 -0.03 -11.00
CA GLY A 195 -9.84 0.34 -11.90
C GLY A 195 -9.61 0.02 -13.38
N ALA A 196 -8.43 -0.44 -13.78
CA ALA A 196 -8.10 -0.69 -15.18
C ALA A 196 -9.10 -1.65 -15.82
N SER A 197 -9.45 -1.44 -17.09
CA SER A 197 -10.46 -2.25 -17.79
C SER A 197 -10.10 -3.74 -17.89
N VAL A 198 -8.80 -4.06 -17.78
CA VAL A 198 -8.26 -5.42 -17.65
C VAL A 198 -8.68 -6.06 -16.32
N MET A 199 -8.65 -5.31 -15.21
CA MET A 199 -9.01 -5.81 -13.87
C MET A 199 -10.52 -5.73 -13.63
N SER A 200 -11.09 -4.54 -13.81
CA SER A 200 -12.46 -4.18 -13.43
C SER A 200 -13.53 -4.62 -14.45
N GLY A 201 -13.14 -5.01 -15.67
CA GLY A 201 -14.04 -5.23 -16.80
C GLY A 201 -15.09 -6.33 -16.58
N ALA A 202 -16.37 -5.93 -16.51
CA ALA A 202 -17.51 -6.77 -16.09
C ALA A 202 -17.90 -7.97 -17.01
N VAL A 203 -17.16 -8.22 -18.09
CA VAL A 203 -17.40 -9.36 -19.01
C VAL A 203 -16.11 -10.14 -19.27
N GLY A 204 -15.03 -9.44 -19.64
CA GLY A 204 -13.77 -10.06 -20.04
C GLY A 204 -12.56 -9.78 -19.13
N GLY A 205 -12.72 -8.96 -18.10
CA GLY A 205 -11.67 -8.59 -17.15
C GLY A 205 -11.47 -9.61 -16.04
N VAL A 206 -10.40 -9.45 -15.25
CA VAL A 206 -10.01 -10.39 -14.17
C VAL A 206 -11.16 -10.62 -13.21
N GLN A 207 -11.87 -9.57 -12.79
CA GLN A 207 -12.99 -9.75 -11.86
C GLN A 207 -14.13 -10.60 -12.45
N ALA A 208 -14.44 -10.44 -13.74
CA ALA A 208 -15.44 -11.27 -14.40
C ALA A 208 -14.98 -12.74 -14.59
N ARG A 209 -13.68 -12.97 -14.82
CA ARG A 209 -13.09 -14.31 -15.00
C ARG A 209 -12.93 -15.06 -13.69
N PHE A 210 -12.38 -14.41 -12.66
CA PHE A 210 -12.24 -15.00 -11.33
C PHE A 210 -13.62 -15.35 -10.74
N ARG A 211 -14.66 -14.53 -10.97
CA ARG A 211 -16.05 -14.88 -10.58
C ARG A 211 -16.69 -16.05 -11.33
N GLN A 212 -16.12 -16.50 -12.45
CA GLN A 212 -16.55 -17.75 -13.11
C GLN A 212 -15.98 -18.99 -12.42
N ARG A 213 -14.91 -18.83 -11.64
CA ARG A 213 -14.24 -19.89 -10.86
C ARG A 213 -14.66 -19.86 -9.38
N HIS A 214 -14.83 -18.65 -8.83
CA HIS A 214 -15.29 -18.36 -7.47
C HIS A 214 -16.52 -17.42 -7.49
N PRO A 215 -17.75 -17.94 -7.66
CA PRO A 215 -18.98 -17.13 -7.75
C PRO A 215 -19.22 -16.20 -6.55
N GLU A 216 -18.82 -16.66 -5.37
CA GLU A 216 -18.89 -15.96 -4.09
C GLU A 216 -18.00 -14.71 -4.05
N ALA A 217 -16.89 -14.68 -4.80
CA ALA A 217 -15.85 -13.66 -4.70
C ALA A 217 -16.34 -12.28 -5.21
N VAL A 218 -16.91 -11.48 -4.32
CA VAL A 218 -17.38 -10.12 -4.60
C VAL A 218 -16.21 -9.25 -5.06
N TYR A 219 -16.35 -8.61 -6.21
CA TYR A 219 -15.39 -7.61 -6.66
C TYR A 219 -15.53 -6.32 -5.85
N VAL A 220 -14.44 -5.90 -5.22
CA VAL A 220 -14.30 -4.60 -4.56
C VAL A 220 -13.18 -3.81 -5.23
N HIS A 221 -13.56 -2.78 -5.97
CA HIS A 221 -12.61 -1.84 -6.55
C HIS A 221 -11.85 -1.08 -5.43
N CYS A 222 -10.55 -0.84 -5.59
CA CYS A 222 -9.72 -0.24 -4.55
C CYS A 222 -10.12 1.22 -4.23
N TYR A 223 -10.69 1.46 -3.03
CA TYR A 223 -11.23 2.78 -2.63
C TYR A 223 -10.18 3.91 -2.64
N ALA A 224 -8.92 3.59 -2.33
CA ALA A 224 -7.82 4.56 -2.39
C ALA A 224 -7.46 4.97 -3.83
N HIS A 225 -7.57 4.02 -4.77
CA HIS A 225 -7.41 4.27 -6.21
C HIS A 225 -8.62 5.02 -6.78
N GLU A 226 -9.84 4.73 -6.33
CA GLU A 226 -11.05 5.47 -6.71
C GLU A 226 -10.95 6.96 -6.39
N LEU A 227 -10.50 7.31 -5.18
CA LEU A 227 -10.36 8.70 -4.76
C LEU A 227 -9.31 9.45 -5.60
N ASN A 228 -8.29 8.75 -6.13
CA ASN A 228 -7.37 9.31 -7.12
C ASN A 228 -8.08 9.50 -8.47
N LEU A 229 -8.85 8.51 -8.93
CA LEU A 229 -9.55 8.57 -10.22
C LEU A 229 -10.62 9.67 -10.30
N VAL A 230 -11.32 9.97 -9.20
CA VAL A 230 -12.24 11.13 -9.09
C VAL A 230 -11.56 12.42 -9.58
N LEU A 231 -10.31 12.64 -9.16
CA LEU A 231 -9.54 13.83 -9.49
C LEU A 231 -8.97 13.77 -10.91
N CYS A 232 -8.47 12.61 -11.33
CA CYS A 232 -8.06 12.37 -12.72
C CYS A 232 -9.19 12.64 -13.71
N HIS A 233 -10.41 12.22 -13.39
CA HIS A 233 -11.60 12.45 -14.19
C HIS A 233 -12.05 13.91 -14.17
N THR A 234 -12.00 14.57 -13.02
CA THR A 234 -12.26 16.01 -12.89
C THR A 234 -11.32 16.83 -13.76
N CYS A 235 -10.01 16.52 -13.74
CA CYS A 235 -9.03 17.21 -14.58
C CYS A 235 -9.20 16.92 -16.08
N LYS A 236 -9.55 15.69 -16.46
CA LYS A 236 -9.83 15.31 -17.87
C LYS A 236 -11.11 15.95 -18.41
N ALA A 237 -12.12 16.15 -17.57
CA ALA A 237 -13.40 16.74 -17.95
C ALA A 237 -13.35 18.28 -18.09
N ILE A 238 -12.39 18.94 -17.43
CA ILE A 238 -12.35 20.39 -17.29
C ILE A 238 -11.00 20.92 -17.79
N PRO A 239 -10.91 21.47 -19.01
CA PRO A 239 -9.65 21.91 -19.61
C PRO A 239 -8.84 22.88 -18.74
N ALA A 240 -9.52 23.79 -18.04
CA ALA A 240 -8.86 24.72 -17.11
C ALA A 240 -8.10 24.01 -15.97
N ALA A 241 -8.62 22.89 -15.46
CA ALA A 241 -7.95 22.07 -14.46
C ALA A 241 -6.80 21.25 -15.07
N SER A 242 -6.95 20.74 -16.29
CA SER A 242 -5.86 20.08 -17.03
C SER A 242 -4.67 21.02 -17.27
N ASP A 243 -4.94 22.24 -17.77
CA ASP A 243 -3.93 23.29 -17.97
C ASP A 243 -3.24 23.67 -16.64
N PHE A 244 -3.99 23.70 -15.54
CA PHE A 244 -3.49 24.03 -14.20
C PHE A 244 -2.51 22.99 -13.66
N PHE A 245 -2.89 21.71 -13.63
CA PHE A 245 -1.96 20.65 -13.18
C PHE A 245 -0.77 20.50 -14.14
N GLY A 246 -0.97 20.73 -15.45
CA GLY A 246 0.13 20.88 -16.40
C GLY A 246 1.11 22.00 -16.03
N LEU A 247 0.62 23.16 -15.58
CA LEU A 247 1.47 24.26 -15.10
C LEU A 247 2.25 23.87 -13.83
N LEU A 248 1.62 23.18 -12.87
CA LEU A 248 2.29 22.74 -11.64
C LEU A 248 3.49 21.82 -11.91
N GLU A 249 3.36 20.85 -12.84
CA GLU A 249 4.49 19.97 -13.19
C GLU A 249 5.59 20.71 -13.97
N ASN A 250 5.23 21.69 -14.81
CA ASN A 250 6.20 22.58 -15.46
C ASN A 250 6.97 23.43 -14.44
N VAL A 251 6.30 23.92 -13.38
CA VAL A 251 6.96 24.60 -12.24
C VAL A 251 7.92 23.63 -11.55
N TYR A 252 7.46 22.45 -11.13
CA TYR A 252 8.31 21.45 -10.47
C TYR A 252 9.56 21.12 -11.29
N THR A 253 9.38 20.84 -12.59
CA THR A 253 10.48 20.51 -13.53
C THR A 253 11.48 21.66 -13.64
N PHE A 254 10.99 22.90 -13.80
CA PHE A 254 11.85 24.08 -13.95
C PHE A 254 12.77 24.29 -12.73
N PHE A 255 12.27 24.05 -11.52
CA PHE A 255 13.07 24.20 -10.30
C PHE A 255 13.95 22.98 -10.00
N ASN A 256 13.41 21.76 -10.05
CA ASN A 256 14.12 20.56 -9.57
C ASN A 256 15.00 19.85 -10.62
N THR A 257 14.82 20.12 -11.92
CA THR A 257 15.74 19.60 -12.95
C THR A 257 16.98 20.49 -13.14
N SER A 258 16.95 21.75 -12.69
CA SER A 258 18.07 22.69 -12.78
C SER A 258 18.62 23.04 -11.40
N LEU A 259 19.80 22.51 -11.07
CA LEU A 259 20.50 22.84 -9.82
C LEU A 259 20.69 24.36 -9.63
N VAL A 260 20.91 25.10 -10.71
CA VAL A 260 21.04 26.58 -10.67
C VAL A 260 19.73 27.26 -10.27
N ASN A 261 18.59 26.76 -10.74
CA ASN A 261 17.27 27.31 -10.38
C ASN A 261 16.90 26.90 -8.94
N HIS A 262 17.22 25.66 -8.55
CA HIS A 262 17.00 25.13 -7.20
C HIS A 262 17.79 25.90 -6.12
N THR A 263 19.07 26.21 -6.36
CA THR A 263 19.88 27.00 -5.44
C THR A 263 19.36 28.43 -5.31
N LYS A 264 19.08 29.11 -6.43
CA LYS A 264 18.47 30.45 -6.43
C LYS A 264 17.14 30.52 -5.69
N PHE A 265 16.30 29.47 -5.84
CA PHE A 265 15.04 29.36 -5.13
C PHE A 265 15.24 29.30 -3.61
N LYS A 266 16.22 28.52 -3.14
CA LYS A 266 16.56 28.41 -1.71
C LYS A 266 17.21 29.67 -1.14
N GLU A 267 18.02 30.37 -1.94
CA GLU A 267 18.54 31.69 -1.60
C GLU A 267 17.39 32.69 -1.42
N LEU A 268 16.49 32.80 -2.41
CA LEU A 268 15.35 33.73 -2.34
C LEU A 268 14.30 33.33 -1.30
N GLN A 269 14.09 32.04 -1.00
CA GLN A 269 13.30 31.60 0.16
C GLN A 269 13.85 32.19 1.46
N LYS A 270 15.17 32.07 1.66
CA LYS A 270 15.85 32.54 2.87
C LYS A 270 15.82 34.08 2.96
N ASP A 271 16.07 34.78 1.85
CA ASP A 271 16.08 36.24 1.80
C ASP A 271 14.66 36.83 2.03
N LEU A 272 13.61 36.11 1.64
CA LEU A 272 12.21 36.43 1.92
C LEU A 272 11.73 35.94 3.29
N GLY A 273 12.60 35.33 4.11
CA GLY A 273 12.26 34.83 5.45
C GLY A 273 11.30 33.63 5.48
N LEU A 274 11.14 32.92 4.35
CA LEU A 274 10.25 31.76 4.25
C LEU A 274 10.84 30.51 4.92
N PHE A 275 9.96 29.60 5.34
CA PHE A 275 10.38 28.29 5.83
C PHE A 275 10.94 27.44 4.68
N ALA A 276 12.20 27.03 4.80
CA ALA A 276 12.90 26.23 3.80
C ALA A 276 12.14 24.92 3.50
N SER A 277 11.54 24.86 2.30
CA SER A 277 10.62 23.79 1.90
C SER A 277 10.71 23.51 0.40
N GLU A 278 10.59 22.24 0.02
CA GLU A 278 10.77 21.81 -1.37
C GLU A 278 9.45 21.86 -2.17
N LEU A 279 9.54 22.15 -3.45
CA LEU A 279 8.43 21.94 -4.39
C LEU A 279 8.26 20.44 -4.65
N VAL A 280 7.04 19.94 -4.46
CA VAL A 280 6.68 18.52 -4.56
C VAL A 280 6.24 18.18 -5.99
N GLN A 281 6.65 17.01 -6.51
CA GLN A 281 6.24 16.54 -7.83
C GLN A 281 4.78 16.07 -7.82
N LEU A 282 4.06 16.24 -8.94
CA LEU A 282 2.78 15.57 -9.11
C LEU A 282 2.99 14.06 -9.25
N SER A 283 2.31 13.25 -8.43
CA SER A 283 2.39 11.79 -8.58
C SER A 283 1.30 11.31 -9.52
N ASN A 284 1.70 10.67 -10.62
CA ASN A 284 0.79 10.00 -11.56
C ASN A 284 0.07 8.78 -10.94
N THR A 285 0.45 8.33 -9.74
CA THR A 285 -0.13 7.14 -9.07
C THR A 285 -0.65 7.40 -7.66
N ARG A 286 -0.17 8.44 -6.95
CA ARG A 286 -0.56 8.74 -5.56
C ARG A 286 -1.04 10.18 -5.40
N TRP A 287 -2.32 10.40 -5.73
CA TRP A 287 -2.86 11.74 -5.98
C TRP A 287 -2.96 12.65 -4.73
N ALA A 288 -2.71 12.16 -3.52
CA ALA A 288 -2.53 13.02 -2.34
C ALA A 288 -1.24 13.87 -2.37
N CYS A 289 -0.25 13.54 -3.21
CA CYS A 289 0.91 14.41 -3.44
C CYS A 289 0.52 15.79 -4.03
N GLN A 290 -0.62 15.87 -4.73
CA GLN A 290 -1.10 17.06 -5.41
C GLN A 290 -1.49 18.15 -4.41
N VAL A 291 -2.04 17.77 -3.25
CA VAL A 291 -2.35 18.70 -2.15
C VAL A 291 -1.05 19.29 -1.59
N ASN A 292 -0.02 18.45 -1.44
CA ASN A 292 1.30 18.89 -0.97
C ASN A 292 2.00 19.79 -2.00
N SER A 293 1.82 19.52 -3.30
CA SER A 293 2.36 20.34 -4.39
C SER A 293 1.71 21.74 -4.42
N ILE A 294 0.38 21.81 -4.25
CA ILE A 294 -0.38 23.06 -4.16
C ILE A 294 -0.02 23.83 -2.88
N LYS A 295 0.03 23.17 -1.72
CA LYS A 295 0.46 23.78 -0.45
C LYS A 295 1.91 24.28 -0.51
N ALA A 296 2.83 23.50 -1.09
CA ALA A 296 4.23 23.90 -1.27
C ALA A 296 4.38 25.11 -2.20
N LEU A 297 3.60 25.18 -3.29
CA LEU A 297 3.61 26.35 -4.18
C LEU A 297 2.97 27.58 -3.52
N LEU A 298 1.83 27.43 -2.83
CA LEU A 298 1.19 28.54 -2.10
C LEU A 298 2.13 29.13 -1.03
N ASN A 299 2.77 28.28 -0.21
CA ASN A 299 3.69 28.71 0.83
C ASN A 299 4.97 29.39 0.29
N ASN A 300 5.31 29.19 -0.98
CA ASN A 300 6.54 29.67 -1.60
C ASN A 300 6.31 30.57 -2.82
N ILE A 301 5.08 31.04 -3.05
CA ILE A 301 4.71 31.72 -4.29
C ILE A 301 5.55 32.97 -4.56
N SER A 302 5.90 33.73 -3.52
CA SER A 302 6.80 34.89 -3.62
C SER A 302 8.21 34.51 -4.08
N ALA A 303 8.82 33.47 -3.49
CA ALA A 303 10.14 32.98 -3.90
C ALA A 303 10.12 32.37 -5.31
N VAL A 304 9.03 31.67 -5.68
CA VAL A 304 8.85 31.14 -7.05
C VAL A 304 8.78 32.28 -8.07
N LEU A 305 7.93 33.29 -7.85
CA LEU A 305 7.80 34.45 -8.74
C LEU A 305 9.13 35.21 -8.87
N ALA A 306 9.77 35.54 -7.74
CA ALA A 306 11.07 36.23 -7.72
C ALA A 306 12.17 35.44 -8.44
N THR A 307 12.22 34.10 -8.30
CA THR A 307 13.22 33.28 -9.00
C THR A 307 12.97 33.23 -10.50
N LEU A 308 11.71 33.21 -10.94
CA LEU A 308 11.36 33.22 -12.37
C LEU A 308 11.74 34.57 -13.02
N GLU A 309 11.44 35.68 -12.34
CA GLU A 309 11.86 37.03 -12.75
C GLU A 309 13.39 37.14 -12.84
N ALA A 310 14.11 36.74 -11.78
CA ALA A 310 15.57 36.76 -11.72
C ALA A 310 16.27 35.75 -12.67
N THR A 311 15.52 34.80 -13.24
CA THR A 311 16.06 33.83 -14.21
C THR A 311 15.80 34.24 -15.66
N ASN A 312 14.73 34.99 -15.95
CA ASN A 312 14.53 35.77 -17.19
C ASN A 312 14.55 34.97 -18.53
N THR A 313 14.65 33.64 -18.49
CA THR A 313 14.64 32.76 -19.68
C THR A 313 13.24 32.69 -20.33
N PRO A 314 13.12 32.26 -21.60
CA PRO A 314 11.81 32.10 -22.25
C PRO A 314 10.86 31.17 -21.50
N ILE A 315 11.38 30.08 -20.91
CA ILE A 315 10.61 29.15 -20.09
C ILE A 315 10.17 29.83 -18.77
N ALA A 316 11.08 30.54 -18.09
CA ALA A 316 10.75 31.27 -16.87
C ALA A 316 9.64 32.31 -17.11
N LYS A 317 9.73 33.06 -18.22
CA LYS A 317 8.68 34.02 -18.66
C LYS A 317 7.35 33.35 -18.97
N GLY A 318 7.37 32.20 -19.64
CA GLY A 318 6.15 31.44 -19.93
C GLY A 318 5.46 30.91 -18.66
N ILE A 319 6.23 30.46 -17.68
CA ILE A 319 5.70 30.01 -16.37
C ILE A 319 5.20 31.22 -15.56
N LEU A 320 5.98 32.30 -15.46
CA LEU A 320 5.62 33.54 -14.77
C LEU A 320 4.31 34.13 -15.33
N SER A 321 4.20 34.25 -16.66
CA SER A 321 3.01 34.74 -17.36
C SER A 321 1.77 33.86 -17.16
N LYS A 322 1.92 32.61 -16.68
CA LYS A 322 0.83 31.70 -16.34
C LYS A 322 0.52 31.69 -14.84
N LEU A 323 1.52 31.82 -13.96
CA LEU A 323 1.32 31.94 -12.52
C LEU A 323 0.69 33.28 -12.14
N SER A 324 1.17 34.38 -12.74
CA SER A 324 0.66 35.74 -12.55
C SER A 324 -0.65 36.00 -13.30
N LYS A 325 -1.62 35.09 -13.15
CA LYS A 325 -3.00 35.23 -13.63
C LYS A 325 -3.97 34.96 -12.48
N PRO A 326 -5.02 35.79 -12.28
CA PRO A 326 -6.03 35.54 -11.24
C PRO A 326 -6.68 34.16 -11.34
N LYS A 327 -6.89 33.66 -12.57
CA LYS A 327 -7.38 32.30 -12.81
C LYS A 327 -6.51 31.21 -12.18
N THR A 328 -5.18 31.36 -12.20
CA THR A 328 -4.26 30.39 -11.62
C THR A 328 -4.23 30.46 -10.09
N VAL A 329 -4.27 31.67 -9.53
CA VAL A 329 -4.37 31.90 -8.08
C VAL A 329 -5.69 31.36 -7.52
N TYR A 330 -6.79 31.60 -8.23
CA TYR A 330 -8.11 31.02 -7.90
C TYR A 330 -8.06 29.50 -7.87
N MET A 331 -7.49 28.86 -8.90
CA MET A 331 -7.38 27.39 -8.94
C MET A 331 -6.45 26.83 -7.85
N LEU A 332 -5.39 27.55 -7.44
CA LEU A 332 -4.56 27.16 -6.28
C LEU A 332 -5.37 27.08 -4.99
N ILE A 333 -6.14 28.11 -4.66
CA ILE A 333 -6.95 28.15 -3.43
C ILE A 333 -8.11 27.14 -3.51
N MET A 334 -8.83 27.13 -4.63
CA MET A 334 -9.94 26.22 -4.89
C MET A 334 -9.53 24.76 -4.73
N PHE A 335 -8.44 24.31 -5.39
CA PHE A 335 -7.96 22.94 -5.23
C PHE A 335 -7.30 22.71 -3.86
N SER A 336 -6.69 23.70 -3.21
CA SER A 336 -6.22 23.56 -1.83
C SER A 336 -7.37 23.19 -0.87
N GLN A 337 -8.52 23.85 -1.00
CA GLN A 337 -9.72 23.58 -0.19
C GLN A 337 -10.42 22.27 -0.58
N LEU A 338 -10.70 22.06 -1.87
CA LEU A 338 -11.37 20.84 -2.36
C LEU A 338 -10.56 19.58 -2.08
N LEU A 339 -9.26 19.59 -2.36
CA LEU A 339 -8.40 18.43 -2.11
C LEU A 339 -8.07 18.26 -0.63
N GLY A 340 -7.88 19.35 0.12
CA GLY A 340 -7.70 19.31 1.57
C GLY A 340 -8.87 18.63 2.29
N THR A 341 -10.10 18.84 1.80
CA THR A 341 -11.31 18.13 2.28
C THR A 341 -11.21 16.60 2.08
N THR A 342 -10.59 16.15 0.99
CA THR A 342 -10.40 14.71 0.70
C THR A 342 -9.16 14.07 1.34
N GLU A 343 -8.20 14.87 1.81
CA GLU A 343 -6.87 14.41 2.27
C GLU A 343 -6.96 13.42 3.45
N GLY A 344 -7.86 13.68 4.40
CA GLY A 344 -8.09 12.81 5.56
C GLY A 344 -8.62 11.43 5.17
N LEU A 345 -9.58 11.39 4.24
CA LEU A 345 -10.14 10.14 3.72
C LEU A 345 -9.08 9.34 2.94
N HIS A 346 -8.27 9.98 2.11
CA HIS A 346 -7.18 9.31 1.39
C HIS A 346 -6.18 8.66 2.36
N ARG A 347 -5.75 9.39 3.40
CA ARG A 347 -4.86 8.89 4.45
C ARG A 347 -5.49 7.73 5.21
N TYR A 348 -6.79 7.77 5.50
CA TYR A 348 -7.49 6.66 6.15
C TYR A 348 -7.51 5.40 5.29
N LEU A 349 -7.90 5.51 4.01
CA LEU A 349 -8.01 4.39 3.06
C LEU A 349 -6.67 3.70 2.72
N GLN A 350 -5.55 4.38 2.99
CA GLN A 350 -4.19 3.83 2.87
C GLN A 350 -3.67 3.14 4.15
N GLY A 351 -4.49 3.01 5.19
CA GLY A 351 -4.16 2.27 6.41
C GLY A 351 -3.96 0.77 6.19
N GLU A 352 -3.41 0.10 7.20
CA GLU A 352 -3.26 -1.37 7.26
C GLU A 352 -4.43 -2.04 8.01
N ARG A 353 -5.14 -1.29 8.86
CA ARG A 353 -6.26 -1.79 9.69
C ARG A 353 -7.51 -0.99 9.35
N LEU A 354 -8.10 -1.32 8.20
CA LEU A 354 -9.29 -0.66 7.64
C LEU A 354 -10.58 -1.30 8.15
N ASP A 355 -11.45 -0.49 8.77
CA ASP A 355 -12.86 -0.81 9.03
C ASP A 355 -13.70 -0.22 7.89
N MET A 356 -14.50 -1.06 7.25
CA MET A 356 -15.28 -0.66 6.07
C MET A 356 -16.48 0.23 6.43
N GLY A 357 -17.07 0.07 7.62
CA GLY A 357 -18.14 0.94 8.09
C GLY A 357 -17.65 2.37 8.24
N LYS A 358 -16.50 2.54 8.92
CA LYS A 358 -15.86 3.85 9.10
C LYS A 358 -15.37 4.47 7.78
N ALA A 359 -14.89 3.64 6.85
CA ALA A 359 -14.54 4.10 5.50
C ALA A 359 -15.74 4.76 4.78
N VAL A 360 -16.94 4.18 4.88
CA VAL A 360 -18.17 4.74 4.27
C VAL A 360 -18.67 5.96 5.05
N GLU A 361 -18.62 5.97 6.37
CA GLU A 361 -18.98 7.15 7.19
C GLU A 361 -18.10 8.37 6.86
N TYR A 362 -16.79 8.19 6.74
CA TYR A 362 -15.88 9.26 6.32
C TYR A 362 -16.12 9.67 4.87
N LYS A 363 -16.43 8.73 3.96
CA LYS A 363 -16.82 9.04 2.58
C LYS A 363 -18.10 9.89 2.54
N MET A 364 -19.14 9.52 3.28
CA MET A 364 -20.38 10.30 3.38
C MET A 364 -20.11 11.69 3.97
N SER A 365 -19.31 11.79 5.03
CA SER A 365 -18.90 13.06 5.64
C SER A 365 -18.17 13.99 4.66
N VAL A 366 -17.31 13.44 3.79
CA VAL A 366 -16.63 14.19 2.71
C VAL A 366 -17.63 14.64 1.64
N VAL A 367 -18.53 13.75 1.18
CA VAL A 367 -19.57 14.10 0.19
C VAL A 367 -20.51 15.19 0.72
N ASP A 368 -20.91 15.10 1.98
CA ASP A 368 -21.70 16.12 2.68
C ASP A 368 -20.98 17.47 2.74
N THR A 369 -19.68 17.45 3.06
CA THR A 369 -18.86 18.66 3.17
C THR A 369 -18.67 19.32 1.81
N LEU A 370 -18.33 18.55 0.78
CA LEU A 370 -18.26 19.03 -0.61
C LEU A 370 -19.62 19.56 -1.09
N SER A 371 -20.73 18.89 -0.77
CA SER A 371 -22.08 19.37 -1.11
C SER A 371 -22.41 20.70 -0.45
N LYS A 372 -21.96 20.93 0.80
CA LYS A 372 -22.12 22.21 1.53
C LYS A 372 -21.25 23.34 0.94
N LEU A 373 -20.16 23.02 0.26
CA LEU A 373 -19.37 24.00 -0.52
C LEU A 373 -20.07 24.45 -1.82
N ARG A 374 -21.15 23.78 -2.25
CA ARG A 374 -21.90 24.12 -3.47
C ARG A 374 -22.85 25.31 -3.28
N THR A 375 -22.34 26.40 -2.71
CA THR A 375 -23.09 27.63 -2.43
C THR A 375 -22.42 28.85 -3.07
N GLU A 376 -23.19 29.92 -3.29
CA GLU A 376 -22.65 31.16 -3.83
C GLU A 376 -21.66 31.83 -2.87
N ALA A 377 -21.93 31.78 -1.56
CA ALA A 377 -21.07 32.34 -0.53
C ALA A 377 -19.68 31.66 -0.47
N ALA A 378 -19.63 30.32 -0.56
CA ALA A 378 -18.36 29.59 -0.58
C ALA A 378 -17.55 29.86 -1.87
N ALA A 379 -18.23 30.07 -3.00
CA ALA A 379 -17.58 30.44 -4.25
C ALA A 379 -16.97 31.86 -4.18
N GLU A 380 -17.66 32.80 -3.55
CA GLU A 380 -17.19 34.17 -3.32
C GLU A 380 -16.03 34.20 -2.32
N GLU A 381 -16.10 33.44 -1.21
CA GLU A 381 -15.02 33.33 -0.22
C GLU A 381 -13.70 32.82 -0.85
N ILE A 382 -13.78 31.90 -1.82
CA ILE A 382 -12.62 31.43 -2.60
C ILE A 382 -12.13 32.53 -3.57
N PHE A 383 -13.04 33.33 -4.13
CA PHE A 383 -12.72 34.43 -5.05
C PHE A 383 -12.04 35.60 -4.33
N GLU A 384 -12.58 36.06 -3.20
CA GLU A 384 -12.00 37.13 -2.37
C GLU A 384 -10.57 36.79 -1.96
N LYS A 385 -10.35 35.60 -1.38
CA LYS A 385 -9.00 35.11 -1.02
C LYS A 385 -8.05 35.05 -2.22
N ALA A 386 -8.56 34.77 -3.42
CA ALA A 386 -7.75 34.78 -4.64
C ALA A 386 -7.37 36.20 -5.06
N MET A 387 -8.29 37.16 -4.94
CA MET A 387 -8.01 38.56 -5.25
C MET A 387 -7.06 39.19 -4.21
N ASP A 388 -7.17 38.83 -2.92
CA ASP A 388 -6.23 39.25 -1.87
C ASP A 388 -4.80 38.77 -2.14
N ILE A 389 -4.63 37.50 -2.55
CA ILE A 389 -3.32 36.97 -2.96
C ILE A 389 -2.84 37.66 -4.25
N CYS A 390 -3.71 37.95 -5.21
CA CYS A 390 -3.34 38.72 -6.39
C CYS A 390 -2.87 40.14 -6.05
N GLY A 391 -3.57 40.85 -5.15
CA GLY A 391 -3.18 42.18 -4.68
C GLY A 391 -1.85 42.16 -3.93
N SER A 392 -1.66 41.18 -3.04
CA SER A 392 -0.42 40.98 -2.27
C SER A 392 0.83 40.79 -3.13
N TYR A 393 0.67 40.24 -4.35
CA TYR A 393 1.76 40.00 -5.30
C TYR A 393 1.69 40.84 -6.58
N ASN A 394 0.93 41.95 -6.57
CA ASN A 394 0.75 42.88 -7.72
C ASN A 394 0.34 42.19 -9.05
N ILE A 395 -0.39 41.08 -8.97
CA ILE A 395 -0.89 40.34 -10.13
C ILE A 395 -2.03 41.15 -10.77
N GLN A 396 -1.85 41.58 -12.02
CA GLN A 396 -2.83 42.40 -12.72
C GLN A 396 -4.15 41.65 -12.96
N ILE A 397 -5.21 42.11 -12.32
CA ILE A 397 -6.58 41.66 -12.58
C ILE A 397 -7.06 42.28 -13.91
N PRO A 398 -7.45 41.49 -14.93
CA PRO A 398 -7.89 42.06 -16.21
C PRO A 398 -9.22 42.80 -16.07
N GLN A 399 -9.19 44.13 -16.10
CA GLN A 399 -10.41 44.94 -16.27
C GLN A 399 -10.93 44.75 -17.71
N GLY A 400 -12.25 44.56 -17.85
CA GLY A 400 -12.89 43.96 -19.02
C GLY A 400 -12.47 44.51 -20.38
N ALA A 401 -11.77 43.69 -21.17
CA ALA A 401 -11.24 44.08 -22.47
C ALA A 401 -12.24 43.81 -23.61
N ARG A 402 -12.69 44.88 -24.29
CA ARG A 402 -13.41 44.76 -25.58
C ARG A 402 -12.60 43.91 -26.57
N HIS A 403 -13.26 42.95 -27.22
CA HIS A 403 -12.67 42.15 -28.31
C HIS A 403 -12.08 43.06 -29.41
N LYS A 404 -10.75 43.15 -29.47
CA LYS A 404 -10.02 43.64 -30.64
C LYS A 404 -9.44 42.43 -31.39
N GLN A 405 -9.59 42.41 -32.71
CA GLN A 405 -8.88 41.45 -33.56
C GLN A 405 -7.37 41.59 -33.33
N LYS A 406 -6.73 40.53 -32.83
CA LYS A 406 -5.28 40.52 -32.59
C LYS A 406 -4.53 40.32 -33.91
N ARG A 407 -3.63 41.24 -34.24
CA ARG A 407 -2.56 41.00 -35.22
C ARG A 407 -1.45 40.16 -34.58
N LEU A 408 -0.72 39.40 -35.40
CA LEU A 408 0.28 38.40 -35.00
C LEU A 408 1.67 39.02 -34.77
N GLU A 409 1.79 39.87 -33.74
CA GLU A 409 3.09 40.38 -33.27
C GLU A 409 3.19 40.24 -31.74
N GLY A 410 4.31 39.73 -31.24
CA GLY A 410 4.72 39.82 -29.82
C GLY A 410 4.11 38.85 -28.80
N PHE A 411 3.28 37.86 -29.18
CA PHE A 411 2.64 36.97 -28.20
C PHE A 411 3.43 35.69 -27.86
N VAL A 412 3.46 35.35 -26.58
CA VAL A 412 3.75 33.99 -26.08
C VAL A 412 2.55 33.09 -26.42
N LEU A 413 2.81 31.90 -26.98
CA LEU A 413 1.75 30.92 -27.25
C LEU A 413 1.39 30.19 -25.94
N GLU A 414 0.22 30.44 -25.39
CA GLU A 414 -0.13 29.96 -24.04
C GLU A 414 -0.79 28.57 -24.03
N SER A 415 -1.45 28.15 -25.11
CA SER A 415 -2.09 26.85 -25.28
C SER A 415 -1.97 26.38 -26.74
N SER A 416 -1.98 25.06 -26.95
CA SER A 416 -2.15 24.44 -28.26
C SER A 416 -3.62 24.42 -28.72
N CYS A 417 -4.57 24.59 -27.81
CA CYS A 417 -6.01 24.38 -28.02
C CYS A 417 -6.79 25.71 -27.99
N GLY A 418 -6.43 26.63 -28.89
CA GLY A 418 -7.17 27.87 -29.12
C GLY A 418 -7.01 28.93 -28.02
N ALA A 419 -7.83 29.99 -28.11
CA ALA A 419 -7.87 31.07 -27.14
C ALA A 419 -9.02 30.85 -26.14
N THR A 420 -8.70 30.52 -24.89
CA THR A 420 -9.68 30.53 -23.81
C THR A 420 -10.03 31.96 -23.41
N PRO A 421 -11.28 32.26 -23.00
CA PRO A 421 -11.63 33.57 -22.48
C PRO A 421 -10.86 33.88 -21.19
N ASN A 422 -10.50 35.16 -21.01
CA ASN A 422 -10.03 35.66 -19.73
C ASN A 422 -11.25 35.85 -18.83
N LEU A 423 -11.38 35.02 -17.80
CA LEU A 423 -12.40 35.18 -16.75
C LEU A 423 -12.05 36.41 -15.89
N THR A 424 -13.03 37.25 -15.59
CA THR A 424 -12.85 38.56 -14.93
C THR A 424 -13.77 38.82 -13.74
N SER A 425 -14.85 38.07 -13.60
CA SER A 425 -15.86 38.20 -12.55
C SER A 425 -15.98 36.92 -11.71
N SER A 426 -16.38 37.07 -10.44
CA SER A 426 -16.68 35.92 -9.56
C SER A 426 -17.66 34.94 -10.21
N ALA A 427 -18.72 35.45 -10.87
CA ALA A 427 -19.70 34.62 -11.57
C ALA A 427 -19.08 33.72 -12.66
N GLU A 428 -18.16 34.24 -13.47
CA GLU A 428 -17.42 33.46 -14.48
C GLU A 428 -16.57 32.37 -13.83
N PHE A 429 -15.82 32.69 -12.77
CA PHE A 429 -15.04 31.68 -12.02
C PHE A 429 -15.92 30.61 -11.37
N ARG A 430 -17.06 31.02 -10.82
CA ARG A 430 -18.05 30.15 -10.17
C ARG A 430 -18.69 29.17 -11.13
N TYR A 431 -19.14 29.64 -12.29
CA TYR A 431 -19.88 28.82 -13.26
C TYR A 431 -19.00 28.06 -14.26
N GLU A 432 -17.82 28.58 -14.65
CA GLU A 432 -16.93 27.89 -15.60
C GLU A 432 -15.89 26.97 -14.94
N ILE A 433 -15.56 27.19 -13.65
CA ILE A 433 -14.53 26.40 -12.96
C ILE A 433 -15.07 25.73 -11.70
N PHE A 434 -15.59 26.49 -10.72
CA PHE A 434 -15.85 25.95 -9.38
C PHE A 434 -17.00 24.93 -9.35
N PHE A 435 -18.20 25.30 -9.80
CA PHE A 435 -19.33 24.37 -9.83
C PHE A 435 -19.07 23.18 -10.78
N PRO A 436 -18.50 23.33 -12.00
CA PRO A 436 -18.10 22.18 -12.81
C PRO A 436 -17.11 21.23 -12.11
N CYS A 437 -16.09 21.75 -11.42
CA CYS A 437 -15.14 20.93 -10.64
C CYS A 437 -15.86 20.18 -9.52
N LEU A 438 -16.67 20.90 -8.74
CA LEU A 438 -17.34 20.37 -7.56
C LEU A 438 -18.42 19.34 -7.92
N ASP A 439 -19.25 19.63 -8.92
CA ASP A 439 -20.31 18.73 -9.39
C ASP A 439 -19.72 17.47 -10.02
N ARG A 440 -18.59 17.59 -10.75
CA ARG A 440 -17.86 16.42 -11.26
C ARG A 440 -17.24 15.60 -10.12
N MET A 441 -16.62 16.22 -9.12
CA MET A 441 -16.09 15.50 -7.96
C MET A 441 -17.20 14.78 -7.18
N LEU A 442 -18.35 15.43 -6.97
CA LEU A 442 -19.52 14.85 -6.30
C LEU A 442 -20.13 13.70 -7.11
N GLN A 443 -20.28 13.85 -8.44
CA GLN A 443 -20.76 12.78 -9.31
C GLN A 443 -19.83 11.57 -9.28
N GLU A 444 -18.52 11.76 -9.45
CA GLU A 444 -17.55 10.65 -9.45
C GLU A 444 -17.48 9.98 -8.06
N LEU A 445 -17.72 10.71 -6.96
CA LEU A 445 -17.87 10.15 -5.60
C LEU A 445 -19.23 9.48 -5.35
N ALA A 446 -20.23 9.67 -6.21
CA ALA A 446 -21.51 8.97 -6.16
C ALA A 446 -21.48 7.71 -7.04
N ASP A 447 -21.26 7.87 -8.34
CA ASP A 447 -21.37 6.84 -9.38
C ASP A 447 -20.51 5.60 -9.07
N ARG A 448 -19.28 5.80 -8.57
CA ARG A 448 -18.29 4.74 -8.33
C ARG A 448 -18.68 3.72 -7.25
N PHE A 449 -19.61 4.08 -6.37
CA PHE A 449 -20.05 3.24 -5.25
C PHE A 449 -21.43 2.61 -5.47
N SER A 450 -21.94 2.68 -6.70
CA SER A 450 -23.25 2.14 -7.09
C SER A 450 -23.19 0.68 -7.57
N GLY A 451 -24.33 0.00 -7.61
CA GLY A 451 -24.48 -1.32 -8.24
C GLY A 451 -24.33 -2.50 -7.29
N ALA A 452 -23.72 -3.60 -7.76
CA ALA A 452 -23.71 -4.87 -7.02
C ALA A 452 -23.00 -4.78 -5.65
N GLY A 453 -21.90 -4.04 -5.58
CA GLY A 453 -21.17 -3.80 -4.33
C GLY A 453 -22.00 -3.03 -3.29
N GLN A 454 -22.93 -2.17 -3.72
CA GLN A 454 -23.77 -1.36 -2.82
C GLN A 454 -24.62 -2.22 -1.89
N LYS A 455 -25.27 -3.27 -2.40
CA LYS A 455 -26.12 -4.16 -1.58
C LYS A 455 -25.35 -4.97 -0.53
N ILE A 456 -24.08 -5.28 -0.84
CA ILE A 456 -23.17 -5.94 0.10
C ILE A 456 -22.62 -4.91 1.09
N MET A 457 -22.37 -3.67 0.66
CA MET A 457 -22.01 -2.54 1.52
C MET A 457 -23.12 -2.22 2.53
N GLU A 458 -24.39 -2.23 2.14
CA GLU A 458 -25.55 -2.07 3.02
C GLU A 458 -25.56 -3.14 4.13
N GLY A 459 -25.19 -4.39 3.81
CA GLY A 459 -25.02 -5.47 4.78
C GLY A 459 -23.81 -5.31 5.70
N ILE A 460 -22.70 -4.76 5.20
CA ILE A 460 -21.50 -4.46 6.00
C ILE A 460 -21.75 -3.26 6.93
N GLN A 461 -22.49 -2.25 6.47
CA GLN A 461 -23.02 -1.17 7.31
C GLN A 461 -23.96 -1.72 8.39
N ALA A 462 -24.79 -2.72 8.09
CA ALA A 462 -25.61 -3.37 9.11
C ALA A 462 -24.82 -4.19 10.15
N CYS A 463 -23.54 -4.47 9.89
CA CYS A 463 -22.60 -5.03 10.88
C CYS A 463 -21.88 -3.94 11.72
N ASN A 464 -21.93 -2.67 11.32
CA ASN A 464 -21.29 -1.56 12.03
C ASN A 464 -22.22 -0.98 13.12
N PRO A 465 -21.84 -1.02 14.41
CA PRO A 465 -22.62 -0.46 15.53
C PRO A 465 -22.96 1.03 15.39
N SER A 466 -22.11 1.80 14.69
CA SER A 466 -22.29 3.24 14.46
C SER A 466 -23.31 3.54 13.35
N SER A 467 -23.73 2.54 12.57
CA SER A 467 -24.66 2.70 11.45
C SER A 467 -26.12 2.82 11.89
N PRO A 468 -26.94 3.69 11.27
CA PRO A 468 -28.39 3.68 11.46
C PRO A 468 -29.07 2.38 11.00
N THR A 469 -28.39 1.54 10.21
CA THR A 469 -28.87 0.23 9.76
C THR A 469 -28.38 -0.94 10.61
N PHE A 470 -27.74 -0.70 11.77
CA PHE A 470 -27.14 -1.75 12.59
C PHE A 470 -28.14 -2.87 12.96
N LEU A 471 -27.75 -4.11 12.65
CA LEU A 471 -28.56 -5.33 12.75
C LEU A 471 -29.91 -5.26 12.00
N SER A 472 -30.09 -4.37 11.03
CA SER A 472 -31.30 -4.31 10.20
C SER A 472 -31.42 -5.58 9.35
N GLU A 473 -32.54 -6.28 9.45
CA GLU A 473 -32.76 -7.55 8.75
C GLU A 473 -32.73 -7.36 7.23
N ASP A 474 -33.35 -6.27 6.74
CA ASP A 474 -33.44 -5.98 5.31
C ASP A 474 -32.11 -5.55 4.68
N ALA A 475 -31.20 -4.98 5.47
CA ALA A 475 -29.84 -4.68 5.03
C ALA A 475 -28.92 -5.92 5.14
N LEU A 476 -29.17 -6.85 6.05
CA LEU A 476 -28.42 -8.11 6.15
C LEU A 476 -28.86 -9.15 5.10
N LYS A 477 -30.11 -9.12 4.63
CA LYS A 477 -30.66 -10.06 3.62
C LYS A 477 -29.79 -10.21 2.36
N PRO A 478 -29.30 -9.13 1.69
CA PRO A 478 -28.51 -9.27 0.46
C PRO A 478 -27.17 -9.95 0.68
N ILE A 479 -26.43 -9.59 1.73
CA ILE A 479 -25.12 -10.21 2.04
C ILE A 479 -25.31 -11.68 2.47
N ALA A 480 -26.32 -11.97 3.29
CA ALA A 480 -26.61 -13.33 3.73
C ALA A 480 -27.03 -14.23 2.56
N ALA A 481 -27.90 -13.75 1.66
CA ALA A 481 -28.34 -14.51 0.49
C ALA A 481 -27.18 -14.81 -0.50
N HIS A 482 -26.29 -13.85 -0.72
CA HIS A 482 -25.12 -14.00 -1.60
C HIS A 482 -24.14 -15.09 -1.11
N TYR A 483 -23.90 -15.19 0.21
CA TYR A 483 -23.04 -16.22 0.81
C TYR A 483 -23.82 -17.43 1.35
N HIS A 484 -25.07 -17.61 0.93
CA HIS A 484 -25.94 -18.74 1.30
C HIS A 484 -26.17 -18.95 2.81
N VAL A 485 -26.10 -17.86 3.58
CA VAL A 485 -26.36 -17.83 5.03
C VAL A 485 -27.85 -17.58 5.30
N THR A 486 -28.49 -18.47 6.06
CA THR A 486 -29.90 -18.31 6.47
C THR A 486 -30.01 -17.48 7.75
N ILE A 487 -30.49 -16.24 7.65
CA ILE A 487 -30.79 -15.38 8.81
C ILE A 487 -31.91 -16.01 9.65
N LYS A 488 -31.67 -16.13 10.96
CA LYS A 488 -32.71 -16.47 11.95
C LYS A 488 -33.24 -15.18 12.59
N PRO A 489 -34.52 -14.81 12.43
CA PRO A 489 -35.08 -13.60 13.02
C PRO A 489 -34.97 -13.57 14.56
N GLU A 490 -35.06 -14.73 15.21
CA GLU A 490 -34.98 -14.89 16.67
C GLU A 490 -33.57 -14.53 17.18
N GLU A 491 -32.54 -15.03 16.51
CA GLU A 491 -31.13 -14.73 16.79
C GLU A 491 -30.86 -13.23 16.65
N LEU A 492 -31.40 -12.61 15.59
CA LEU A 492 -31.27 -11.17 15.33
C LEU A 492 -31.97 -10.31 16.39
N VAL A 493 -33.16 -10.71 16.86
CA VAL A 493 -33.89 -10.01 17.93
C VAL A 493 -33.14 -10.12 19.26
N VAL A 494 -32.56 -11.27 19.60
CA VAL A 494 -31.77 -11.40 20.83
C VAL A 494 -30.46 -10.61 20.72
N ALA A 495 -29.78 -10.64 19.57
CA ALA A 495 -28.55 -9.87 19.33
C ALA A 495 -28.77 -8.36 19.47
N LYS A 496 -29.88 -7.81 18.94
CA LYS A 496 -30.27 -6.40 19.14
C LYS A 496 -30.40 -6.04 20.62
N ASN A 497 -31.08 -6.88 21.39
CA ASN A 497 -31.29 -6.65 22.82
C ASN A 497 -29.99 -6.80 23.63
N PHE A 498 -29.10 -7.70 23.23
CA PHE A 498 -27.78 -7.87 23.82
C PHE A 498 -26.86 -6.67 23.53
N MET A 499 -26.69 -6.31 22.25
CA MET A 499 -25.81 -5.21 21.84
C MET A 499 -26.28 -3.88 22.42
N LYS A 500 -27.59 -3.60 22.46
CA LYS A 500 -28.12 -2.38 23.10
C LYS A 500 -27.68 -2.27 24.57
N ARG A 501 -27.87 -3.32 25.38
CA ARG A 501 -27.46 -3.36 26.80
C ARG A 501 -25.95 -3.26 27.03
N LYS A 502 -25.16 -3.55 25.98
CA LYS A 502 -23.70 -3.42 25.95
C LYS A 502 -23.28 -1.99 25.58
N MET A 503 -23.86 -1.42 24.54
CA MET A 503 -23.64 -0.02 24.11
C MET A 503 -24.12 1.01 25.15
N GLU A 504 -25.06 0.63 26.02
CA GLU A 504 -25.45 1.41 27.22
C GLU A 504 -24.36 1.48 28.31
N LYS A 505 -23.22 0.77 28.16
CA LYS A 505 -22.15 0.64 29.17
C LYS A 505 -20.73 0.78 28.63
N GLU A 506 -20.52 0.38 27.38
CA GLU A 506 -19.23 0.28 26.71
C GLU A 506 -19.32 1.00 25.35
N ASP A 507 -18.34 1.85 25.04
CA ASP A 507 -18.28 2.51 23.73
C ASP A 507 -17.85 1.50 22.66
N ILE A 508 -18.81 1.09 21.83
CA ILE A 508 -18.65 0.04 20.81
C ILE A 508 -19.00 0.68 19.48
N CYS A 509 -17.98 1.09 18.73
CA CYS A 509 -18.12 1.95 17.53
C CYS A 509 -17.54 1.32 16.25
N ASP A 510 -17.16 0.05 16.26
CA ASP A 510 -16.50 -0.64 15.14
C ASP A 510 -16.95 -2.10 14.98
N ILE A 511 -16.79 -2.65 13.76
CA ILE A 511 -17.25 -4.00 13.42
C ILE A 511 -16.42 -5.06 14.16
N THR A 512 -15.15 -4.77 14.46
CA THR A 512 -14.24 -5.74 15.09
C THR A 512 -14.61 -5.95 16.56
N THR A 513 -14.83 -4.89 17.34
CA THR A 513 -15.28 -5.00 18.74
C THR A 513 -16.64 -5.70 18.82
N ALA A 514 -17.58 -5.37 17.93
CA ALA A 514 -18.87 -6.06 17.87
C ALA A 514 -18.73 -7.56 17.55
N PHE A 515 -17.84 -7.94 16.61
CA PHE A 515 -17.54 -9.34 16.31
C PHE A 515 -16.95 -10.10 17.52
N HIS A 516 -16.14 -9.46 18.36
CA HIS A 516 -15.60 -10.08 19.57
C HIS A 516 -16.66 -10.23 20.69
N LEU A 517 -17.66 -9.34 20.74
CA LEU A 517 -18.76 -9.40 21.72
C LEU A 517 -19.86 -10.40 21.37
N LEU A 518 -20.07 -10.69 20.08
CA LEU A 518 -21.00 -11.74 19.64
C LEU A 518 -20.36 -13.12 19.87
N ASP A 519 -20.94 -13.90 20.78
CA ASP A 519 -20.56 -15.30 21.01
C ASP A 519 -20.94 -16.22 19.83
N GLU A 520 -20.13 -17.26 19.57
CA GLU A 520 -20.30 -18.13 18.38
C GLU A 520 -21.33 -19.27 18.59
N ASP A 521 -21.62 -19.68 19.83
CA ASP A 521 -22.71 -20.61 20.13
C ASP A 521 -24.07 -19.88 20.22
N MET A 522 -24.08 -18.67 20.77
CA MET A 522 -25.29 -17.84 20.93
C MET A 522 -25.74 -17.15 19.63
N PHE A 523 -24.79 -16.69 18.81
CA PHE A 523 -25.06 -15.92 17.58
C PHE A 523 -24.32 -16.48 16.35
N PRO A 524 -24.42 -17.78 16.05
CA PRO A 524 -23.62 -18.44 15.00
C PRO A 524 -23.82 -17.85 13.60
N THR A 525 -25.04 -17.45 13.27
CA THR A 525 -25.38 -16.89 11.95
C THR A 525 -24.79 -15.49 11.81
N LEU A 526 -24.93 -14.65 12.83
CA LEU A 526 -24.34 -13.30 12.84
C LEU A 526 -22.81 -13.36 12.90
N LYS A 527 -22.23 -14.30 13.65
CA LYS A 527 -20.77 -14.51 13.72
C LYS A 527 -20.20 -14.76 12.33
N VAL A 528 -20.85 -15.58 11.50
CA VAL A 528 -20.46 -15.81 10.09
C VAL A 528 -20.58 -14.53 9.26
N ILE A 529 -21.70 -13.80 9.33
CA ILE A 529 -21.90 -12.58 8.53
C ILE A 529 -20.88 -11.49 8.90
N PHE A 530 -20.58 -11.29 10.20
CA PHE A 530 -19.55 -10.35 10.64
C PHE A 530 -18.14 -10.81 10.26
N ARG A 531 -17.83 -12.13 10.31
CA ARG A 531 -16.55 -12.69 9.84
C ARG A 531 -16.34 -12.41 8.35
N ILE A 532 -17.39 -12.57 7.54
CA ILE A 532 -17.41 -12.20 6.11
C ILE A 532 -17.18 -10.69 5.95
N ALA A 533 -17.97 -9.85 6.63
CA ALA A 533 -17.88 -8.38 6.52
C ALA A 533 -16.49 -7.82 6.88
N LEU A 534 -15.79 -8.43 7.84
CA LEU A 534 -14.41 -8.10 8.20
C LEU A 534 -13.37 -8.63 7.19
N THR A 535 -13.65 -9.78 6.56
CA THR A 535 -12.78 -10.43 5.56
C THR A 535 -12.78 -9.70 4.22
N ILE A 536 -13.89 -9.05 3.85
CA ILE A 536 -13.99 -8.23 2.63
C ILE A 536 -13.06 -7.00 2.76
N PRO A 537 -12.15 -6.74 1.79
CA PRO A 537 -11.20 -5.63 1.84
C PRO A 537 -11.81 -4.30 1.39
N VAL A 538 -11.21 -3.19 1.83
CA VAL A 538 -11.57 -1.81 1.40
C VAL A 538 -10.66 -1.31 0.27
N SER A 539 -9.40 -1.77 0.23
CA SER A 539 -8.41 -1.35 -0.77
C SER A 539 -7.37 -2.44 -1.00
N SER A 540 -6.77 -2.47 -2.21
CA SER A 540 -5.61 -3.30 -2.52
C SER A 540 -4.28 -2.72 -2.00
N CYS A 541 -4.31 -1.72 -1.10
CA CYS A 541 -3.11 -0.96 -0.71
C CYS A 541 -2.02 -1.77 0.00
N SER A 542 -2.29 -2.98 0.52
CA SER A 542 -1.23 -3.90 0.96
C SER A 542 -0.32 -4.34 -0.21
N CYS A 543 -0.87 -4.48 -1.42
CA CYS A 543 -0.11 -4.79 -2.63
C CYS A 543 0.76 -3.58 -3.04
N GLU A 544 0.22 -2.34 -3.01
CA GLU A 544 1.00 -1.09 -3.16
C GLU A 544 2.16 -0.96 -2.14
N ARG A 545 1.93 -1.39 -0.90
CA ARG A 545 2.94 -1.43 0.17
C ARG A 545 4.02 -2.47 -0.15
N SER A 546 3.68 -3.63 -0.72
CA SER A 546 4.65 -4.64 -1.18
C SER A 546 5.60 -4.09 -2.27
N PHE A 547 5.10 -3.35 -3.26
CA PHE A 547 5.95 -2.68 -4.27
C PHE A 547 6.82 -1.56 -3.67
N SER A 548 6.40 -1.02 -2.54
CA SER A 548 7.20 -0.06 -1.75
C SER A 548 8.26 -0.74 -0.88
N ALA A 549 8.14 -2.06 -0.63
CA ALA A 549 9.20 -2.91 -0.10
C ALA A 549 10.16 -3.40 -1.19
N LEU A 550 9.66 -3.81 -2.36
CA LEU A 550 10.47 -4.24 -3.50
C LEU A 550 11.53 -3.22 -3.92
N ARG A 551 11.20 -1.93 -3.92
CA ARG A 551 12.16 -0.85 -4.21
C ARG A 551 13.37 -0.79 -3.26
N ARG A 552 13.33 -1.47 -2.10
CA ARG A 552 14.49 -1.65 -1.20
C ARG A 552 15.30 -2.92 -1.50
N LEU A 553 14.67 -3.93 -2.10
CA LEU A 553 15.30 -5.18 -2.53
C LEU A 553 16.00 -5.00 -3.89
N HIS A 554 15.24 -4.53 -4.89
CA HIS A 554 15.71 -4.17 -6.23
C HIS A 554 16.22 -2.72 -6.31
N MET A 555 17.29 -2.46 -5.55
CA MET A 555 18.09 -1.25 -5.74
C MET A 555 18.88 -1.29 -7.06
N TRP A 556 19.37 -0.14 -7.52
CA TRP A 556 20.15 -0.01 -8.76
C TRP A 556 21.33 -1.00 -8.87
N LEU A 557 22.01 -1.29 -7.75
CA LEU A 557 23.10 -2.27 -7.64
C LEU A 557 22.65 -3.75 -7.51
N ARG A 558 21.34 -4.05 -7.58
CA ARG A 558 20.76 -5.38 -7.27
C ARG A 558 19.85 -5.95 -8.37
N ARG A 559 19.93 -5.40 -9.59
CA ARG A 559 18.98 -5.63 -10.70
C ARG A 559 19.00 -7.03 -11.34
N THR A 560 19.88 -7.93 -10.92
CA THR A 560 20.09 -9.26 -11.51
C THR A 560 19.67 -10.40 -10.57
N MET A 561 18.54 -10.25 -9.89
CA MET A 561 17.97 -11.29 -9.02
C MET A 561 17.01 -12.21 -9.79
N GLY A 562 17.02 -13.50 -9.46
CA GLY A 562 16.01 -14.44 -9.93
C GLY A 562 14.67 -14.26 -9.21
N GLN A 563 13.55 -14.52 -9.91
CA GLN A 563 12.19 -14.29 -9.42
C GLN A 563 11.88 -14.98 -8.07
N GLU A 564 12.35 -16.21 -7.89
CA GLU A 564 12.18 -17.01 -6.66
C GLU A 564 12.85 -16.31 -5.46
N ARG A 565 14.15 -16.01 -5.55
CA ARG A 565 14.87 -15.26 -4.50
C ARG A 565 14.26 -13.87 -4.25
N LEU A 566 13.70 -13.22 -5.27
CA LEU A 566 13.01 -11.93 -5.11
C LEU A 566 11.70 -12.08 -4.34
N ASN A 567 10.89 -13.09 -4.67
CA ASN A 567 9.66 -13.46 -3.96
C ASN A 567 9.95 -13.75 -2.48
N ASP A 568 10.95 -14.57 -2.20
CA ASP A 568 11.27 -14.99 -0.84
C ASP A 568 11.83 -13.85 0.01
N LEU A 569 12.73 -13.03 -0.56
CA LEU A 569 13.18 -11.80 0.12
C LEU A 569 12.05 -10.80 0.30
N ALA A 570 11.06 -10.74 -0.60
CA ALA A 570 9.86 -9.92 -0.40
C ALA A 570 9.08 -10.42 0.82
N ILE A 571 8.78 -11.72 0.91
CA ILE A 571 8.10 -12.35 2.05
C ILE A 571 8.84 -12.02 3.36
N LEU A 572 10.15 -12.30 3.46
CA LEU A 572 10.95 -11.98 4.66
C LEU A 572 10.96 -10.48 5.01
N SER A 573 10.88 -9.59 4.02
CA SER A 573 10.95 -8.13 4.22
C SER A 573 9.60 -7.45 4.49
N ILE A 574 8.48 -8.14 4.24
CA ILE A 574 7.11 -7.66 4.41
C ILE A 574 6.47 -8.29 5.65
N GLU A 575 6.47 -9.63 5.73
CA GLU A 575 5.81 -10.42 6.79
C GLU A 575 6.67 -10.50 8.07
N LYS A 576 7.13 -9.34 8.53
CA LYS A 576 8.06 -9.18 9.65
C LYS A 576 7.51 -9.71 10.97
N GLU A 577 6.20 -9.57 11.19
CA GLU A 577 5.54 -10.08 12.40
C GLU A 577 5.55 -11.61 12.43
N TYR A 578 5.37 -12.30 11.29
CA TYR A 578 5.56 -13.75 11.25
C TYR A 578 7.02 -14.10 11.48
N LEU A 579 7.96 -13.46 10.76
CA LEU A 579 9.40 -13.72 10.86
C LEU A 579 9.94 -13.62 12.30
N ASP A 580 9.50 -12.64 13.08
CA ASP A 580 9.89 -12.51 14.50
C ASP A 580 9.30 -13.60 15.40
N ASN A 581 8.15 -14.16 15.04
CA ASN A 581 7.43 -15.20 15.78
C ASN A 581 7.73 -16.63 15.28
N LEU A 582 8.63 -16.82 14.31
CA LEU A 582 8.98 -18.15 13.82
C LEU A 582 9.68 -19.00 14.88
N ASP A 583 9.24 -20.25 14.97
CA ASP A 583 9.79 -21.26 15.86
C ASP A 583 11.23 -21.61 15.46
N LYS A 584 12.18 -21.15 16.27
CA LYS A 584 13.61 -21.28 16.01
C LYS A 584 14.13 -22.70 16.12
N GLU A 585 13.39 -23.63 16.73
CA GLU A 585 13.76 -25.03 16.81
C GLU A 585 13.29 -25.78 15.56
N LYS A 586 12.04 -25.56 15.11
CA LYS A 586 11.54 -26.10 13.83
C LYS A 586 12.39 -25.66 12.64
N MET A 587 12.82 -24.40 12.63
CA MET A 587 13.77 -23.86 11.65
C MET A 587 15.04 -24.69 11.47
N GLN A 588 15.56 -25.26 12.58
CA GLN A 588 16.77 -26.08 12.53
C GLN A 588 16.47 -27.46 11.94
N ASP A 589 15.33 -28.08 12.31
CA ASP A 589 14.87 -29.35 11.73
C ASP A 589 14.56 -29.25 10.22
N THR A 590 13.96 -28.15 9.75
CA THR A 590 13.68 -27.91 8.33
C THR A 590 14.98 -27.63 7.55
N GLY A 591 15.87 -26.80 8.10
CA GLY A 591 17.19 -26.53 7.49
C GLY A 591 18.07 -27.78 7.39
N GLU A 592 18.12 -28.62 8.43
CA GLU A 592 18.84 -29.89 8.40
C GLU A 592 18.31 -30.81 7.28
N LYS A 593 16.99 -30.96 7.13
CA LYS A 593 16.40 -31.84 6.10
C LYS A 593 16.76 -31.42 4.68
N HIS A 594 16.72 -30.13 4.36
CA HIS A 594 17.09 -29.65 3.03
C HIS A 594 18.59 -29.77 2.77
N CYS A 595 19.45 -29.49 3.76
CA CYS A 595 20.89 -29.62 3.61
C CYS A 595 21.41 -31.06 3.58
N LEU A 596 20.70 -32.03 4.18
CA LEU A 596 21.11 -33.44 4.21
C LEU A 596 20.83 -34.20 2.90
N ASN A 597 20.02 -33.65 1.99
CA ASN A 597 19.65 -34.32 0.73
C ASN A 597 20.72 -34.24 -0.39
N TRP A 598 21.86 -33.61 -0.13
CA TRP A 598 22.97 -33.42 -1.09
C TRP A 598 24.36 -33.68 -0.47
N GLY A 599 24.44 -34.65 0.45
CA GLY A 599 25.68 -35.11 1.09
C GLY A 599 26.29 -36.35 0.45
#